data_AF-A0A7S2DR68-F1
#
_entry.id   AF-A0A7S2DR68-F1
#
_cell.length_a   1.000
_cell.length_b   1.000
_cell.length_c   1.000
_cell.angle_alpha   90.00
_cell.angle_beta   90.00
_cell.angle_gamma   90.00
#
_symmetry.space_group_name_H-M   'P 1'
#
loop_
_entity.id
_entity.type
_entity.pdbx_description
1 polymer ?
#
loop_
_entity_poly.entity_id
_entity_poly.type
_entity_poly.pdbx_seq_one_letter_code
_entity_poly.pdbx_strand_id
1 'polypeptide(L)'
;LMSICGVNDFALSDYTKPQPKRLRRHLSAAINFAKFKEERLDMYHKITIPRDELLERQAKLEAEKGQLEAHLQELRVSTQVQREEAAAIDGKCGTVEKEINELNIEQAALRGEAQSLKKLSNELKEKLGETKIAHATTVAECQKLQSQVVQSPDRVRRDMVESQRALEQERREGENIEEGTVAAIKASKVLMEAKSRVEAAVTACEEIERMTSTWHDTVVEIKAKKLEVAATNRDSAAKLEDGANYERQKLRLEERLRQLRSAGEARMQTASEALSQTHLVLLDQHQKCRDVNMELENSNRVAQDMKGSIAEKRASHKVRMDDMIRTWRRLEAVVESHHERLLQSMVDAEQSNQSIIADLDNHPQNDKENKDSHDGL
;
A
#
# COMPACT_ATOMS: atom_id res chain seq x y z
N LEU A 1 5.73 -34.65 26.65
CA LEU A 1 5.70 -33.33 27.33
C LEU A 1 6.62 -33.28 28.54
N MET A 2 6.38 -34.09 29.59
CA MET A 2 7.19 -34.05 30.82
C MET A 2 8.68 -34.33 30.61
N SER A 3 9.03 -35.26 29.71
CA SER A 3 10.44 -35.50 29.32
C SER A 3 11.11 -34.28 28.68
N ILE A 4 10.38 -33.50 27.87
CA ILE A 4 10.88 -32.25 27.26
C ILE A 4 11.09 -31.16 28.33
N CYS A 5 10.28 -31.17 29.39
CA CYS A 5 10.43 -30.29 30.53
C CYS A 5 11.59 -30.72 31.48
N GLY A 6 12.33 -31.79 31.15
CA GLY A 6 13.43 -32.33 31.95
C GLY A 6 13.03 -33.31 33.04
N VAL A 7 11.79 -33.83 33.02
CA VAL A 7 11.30 -34.84 33.96
C VAL A 7 11.20 -36.20 33.25
N ASN A 8 12.12 -37.09 33.59
CA ASN A 8 12.20 -38.43 32.98
C ASN A 8 11.50 -39.52 33.80
N ASP A 9 11.12 -39.24 35.04
CA ASP A 9 10.54 -40.20 36.00
C ASP A 9 9.03 -39.99 36.23
N PHE A 10 8.32 -39.44 35.23
CA PHE A 10 6.88 -39.23 35.31
C PHE A 10 6.13 -40.55 35.08
N ALA A 11 5.26 -40.96 36.00
CA ALA A 11 4.51 -42.21 35.92
C ALA A 11 3.01 -41.99 36.10
N LEU A 12 2.20 -43.01 35.76
CA LEU A 12 0.73 -42.96 35.92
C LEU A 12 0.29 -42.71 37.39
N SER A 13 1.14 -43.08 38.34
CA SER A 13 0.94 -42.79 39.77
C SER A 13 0.97 -41.29 40.09
N ASP A 14 1.72 -40.48 39.34
CA ASP A 14 1.78 -39.01 39.53
C ASP A 14 0.47 -38.31 39.13
N TYR A 15 -0.32 -38.96 38.28
CA TYR A 15 -1.65 -38.50 37.89
C TYR A 15 -2.75 -39.02 38.84
N THR A 16 -2.68 -40.29 39.21
CA THR A 16 -3.74 -40.96 39.99
C THR A 16 -3.63 -40.76 41.50
N LYS A 17 -2.41 -40.57 42.04
CA LYS A 17 -2.13 -40.34 43.46
C LYS A 17 -1.00 -39.31 43.62
N PRO A 18 -1.27 -38.01 43.37
CA PRO A 18 -0.23 -37.00 43.33
C PRO A 18 0.42 -36.79 44.70
N GLN A 19 1.72 -37.05 44.78
CA GLN A 19 2.50 -36.73 45.98
C GLN A 19 2.86 -35.22 45.96
N PRO A 20 2.58 -34.46 47.03
CA PRO A 20 2.76 -33.00 47.02
C PRO A 20 4.16 -32.53 46.61
N LYS A 21 5.22 -33.26 47.03
CA LYS A 21 6.61 -32.95 46.66
C LYS A 21 6.92 -33.23 45.20
N ARG A 22 6.51 -34.39 44.66
CA ARG A 22 6.74 -34.77 43.25
C ARG A 22 5.94 -33.88 42.30
N LEU A 23 4.67 -33.63 42.63
CA LEU A 23 3.81 -32.73 41.87
C LEU A 23 4.40 -31.33 41.78
N ARG A 24 4.88 -30.76 42.90
CA ARG A 24 5.53 -29.44 42.91
C ARG A 24 6.76 -29.42 42.00
N ARG A 25 7.61 -30.45 42.04
CA ARG A 25 8.77 -30.57 41.16
C ARG A 25 8.37 -30.62 39.68
N HIS A 26 7.36 -31.41 39.33
CA HIS A 26 6.86 -31.53 37.95
C HIS A 26 6.25 -30.22 37.45
N LEU A 27 5.48 -29.52 38.28
CA LEU A 27 4.92 -28.21 37.94
C LEU A 27 6.02 -27.14 37.80
N SER A 28 7.02 -27.12 38.68
CA SER A 28 8.17 -26.21 38.53
C SER A 28 8.91 -26.44 37.22
N ALA A 29 9.12 -27.70 36.82
CA ALA A 29 9.74 -28.05 35.55
C ALA A 29 8.89 -27.58 34.35
N ALA A 30 7.57 -27.79 34.42
CA ALA A 30 6.64 -27.33 33.38
C ALA A 30 6.57 -25.79 33.29
N ILE A 31 6.58 -25.08 34.42
CA ILE A 31 6.60 -23.61 34.47
C ILE A 31 7.91 -23.07 33.88
N ASN A 32 9.05 -23.67 34.23
CA ASN A 32 10.34 -23.26 33.67
C ASN A 32 10.38 -23.47 32.15
N PHE A 33 9.86 -24.60 31.66
CA PHE A 33 9.72 -24.84 30.24
C PHE A 33 8.77 -23.83 29.56
N ALA A 34 7.64 -23.50 30.21
CA ALA A 34 6.70 -22.51 29.70
C ALA A 34 7.34 -21.11 29.58
N LYS A 35 8.08 -20.66 30.61
CA LYS A 35 8.83 -19.40 30.59
C LYS A 35 9.89 -19.39 29.49
N PHE A 36 10.66 -20.46 29.36
CA PHE A 36 11.66 -20.59 28.30
C PHE A 36 11.03 -20.55 26.90
N LYS A 37 9.87 -21.21 26.73
CA LYS A 37 9.11 -21.18 25.48
C LYS A 37 8.60 -19.78 25.17
N GLU A 38 8.10 -19.05 26.16
CA GLU A 38 7.59 -17.68 26.03
C GLU A 38 8.69 -16.70 25.62
N GLU A 39 9.88 -16.75 26.26
CA GLU A 39 11.04 -15.94 25.87
C GLU A 39 11.51 -16.21 24.42
N ARG A 40 11.39 -17.46 23.96
CA ARG A 40 11.75 -17.86 22.59
C ARG A 40 10.65 -17.55 21.57
N LEU A 41 9.40 -17.42 22.02
CA LEU A 41 8.24 -17.13 21.18
C LEU A 41 8.42 -15.80 20.43
N ASP A 42 8.94 -14.77 21.11
CA ASP A 42 9.20 -13.47 20.51
C ASP A 42 10.23 -13.54 19.37
N MET A 43 11.29 -14.33 19.55
CA MET A 43 12.27 -14.56 18.48
C MET A 43 11.67 -15.36 17.32
N TYR A 44 10.84 -16.36 17.63
CA TYR A 44 10.10 -17.09 16.60
C TYR A 44 9.17 -16.16 15.82
N HIS A 45 8.42 -15.29 16.48
CA HIS A 45 7.52 -14.34 15.82
C HIS A 45 8.26 -13.37 14.92
N LYS A 46 9.42 -12.86 15.36
CA LYS A 46 10.29 -11.98 14.55
C LYS A 46 10.76 -12.61 13.24
N ILE A 47 10.80 -13.94 13.14
CA ILE A 47 11.20 -14.66 11.92
C ILE A 47 9.98 -15.16 11.15
N THR A 48 8.99 -15.68 11.86
CA THR A 48 7.81 -16.35 11.29
C THR A 48 6.88 -15.35 10.61
N ILE A 49 6.63 -14.19 11.23
CA ILE A 49 5.73 -13.17 10.67
C ILE A 49 6.27 -12.62 9.33
N PRO A 50 7.53 -12.14 9.23
CA PRO A 50 8.05 -11.67 7.96
C PRO A 50 8.15 -12.77 6.90
N ARG A 51 8.45 -14.01 7.30
CA ARG A 51 8.43 -15.15 6.37
C ARG A 51 7.04 -15.35 5.78
N ASP A 52 5.99 -15.33 6.61
CA ASP A 52 4.62 -15.53 6.15
C ASP A 52 4.14 -14.38 5.26
N GLU A 53 4.51 -13.14 5.59
CA GLU A 53 4.27 -11.98 4.71
C GLU A 53 4.99 -12.12 3.36
N LEU A 54 6.23 -12.60 3.35
CA LEU A 54 6.99 -12.84 2.12
C LEU A 54 6.36 -13.96 1.27
N LEU A 55 5.90 -15.04 1.89
CA LEU A 55 5.21 -16.13 1.20
C LEU A 55 3.88 -15.66 0.61
N GLU A 56 3.10 -14.86 1.35
CA GLU A 56 1.86 -14.28 0.84
C GLU A 56 2.13 -13.33 -0.34
N ARG A 57 3.18 -12.51 -0.25
CA ARG A 57 3.59 -11.61 -1.34
C ARG A 57 4.07 -12.40 -2.56
N GLN A 58 4.82 -13.47 -2.36
CA GLN A 58 5.25 -14.36 -3.44
C GLN A 58 4.05 -14.98 -4.15
N ALA A 59 3.09 -15.53 -3.40
CA ALA A 59 1.88 -16.13 -3.95
C ALA A 59 1.05 -15.11 -4.76
N LYS A 60 0.93 -13.86 -4.28
CA LYS A 60 0.27 -12.77 -5.03
C LYS A 60 0.99 -12.46 -6.34
N LEU A 61 2.32 -12.32 -6.31
CA LEU A 61 3.11 -12.04 -7.51
C LEU A 61 3.07 -13.19 -8.53
N GLU A 62 3.06 -14.44 -8.06
CA GLU A 62 2.91 -15.61 -8.93
C GLU A 62 1.52 -15.66 -9.59
N ALA A 63 0.46 -15.32 -8.85
CA ALA A 63 -0.88 -15.21 -9.41
C ALA A 63 -0.99 -14.07 -10.44
N GLU A 64 -0.45 -12.88 -10.14
CA GLU A 64 -0.39 -11.76 -11.08
C GLU A 64 0.41 -12.12 -12.33
N LYS A 65 1.57 -12.75 -12.18
CA LYS A 65 2.38 -13.24 -13.30
C LYS A 65 1.58 -14.20 -14.18
N GLY A 66 0.86 -15.16 -13.60
CA GLY A 66 0.02 -16.09 -14.36
C GLY A 66 -1.10 -15.38 -15.13
N GLN A 67 -1.74 -14.37 -14.54
CA GLN A 67 -2.76 -13.56 -15.22
C GLN A 67 -2.16 -12.75 -16.38
N LEU A 68 -1.01 -12.12 -16.17
CA LEU A 68 -0.30 -11.38 -17.21
C LEU A 68 0.16 -12.29 -18.36
N GLU A 69 0.65 -13.50 -18.05
CA GLU A 69 1.04 -14.48 -19.07
C GLU A 69 -0.16 -14.96 -19.89
N ALA A 70 -1.30 -15.20 -19.26
CA ALA A 70 -2.54 -15.56 -19.95
C ALA A 70 -3.00 -14.42 -20.89
N HIS A 71 -3.02 -13.18 -20.40
CA HIS A 71 -3.41 -12.03 -21.20
C HIS A 71 -2.45 -11.79 -22.38
N LEU A 72 -1.15 -12.00 -22.17
CA LEU A 72 -0.14 -11.89 -23.21
C LEU A 72 -0.35 -12.96 -24.31
N GLN A 73 -0.72 -14.19 -23.91
CA GLN A 73 -1.05 -15.24 -24.88
C GLN A 73 -2.31 -14.91 -25.69
N GLU A 74 -3.37 -14.43 -25.04
CA GLU A 74 -4.59 -13.96 -25.74
C GLU A 74 -4.26 -12.87 -26.76
N LEU A 75 -3.45 -11.88 -26.35
CA LEU A 75 -3.05 -10.78 -27.22
C LEU A 75 -2.21 -11.26 -28.41
N ARG A 76 -1.32 -12.23 -28.19
CA ARG A 76 -0.52 -12.85 -29.27
C ARG A 76 -1.41 -13.58 -30.26
N VAL A 77 -2.36 -14.37 -29.79
CA VAL A 77 -3.31 -15.09 -30.65
C VAL A 77 -4.15 -14.09 -31.45
N SER A 78 -4.71 -13.07 -30.78
CA SER A 78 -5.49 -12.02 -31.46
C SER A 78 -4.68 -11.27 -32.52
N THR A 79 -3.43 -10.91 -32.20
CA THR A 79 -2.54 -10.23 -33.15
C THR A 79 -2.20 -11.13 -34.34
N GLN A 80 -2.02 -12.44 -34.12
CA GLN A 80 -1.73 -13.40 -35.19
C GLN A 80 -2.94 -13.53 -36.14
N VAL A 81 -4.15 -13.67 -35.58
CA VAL A 81 -5.39 -13.70 -36.38
C VAL A 81 -5.55 -12.43 -37.20
N GLN A 82 -5.37 -11.26 -36.60
CA GLN A 82 -5.46 -9.97 -37.31
C GLN A 82 -4.41 -9.86 -38.43
N ARG A 83 -3.19 -10.38 -38.22
CA ARG A 83 -2.16 -10.40 -39.27
C ARG A 83 -2.53 -11.32 -40.42
N GLU A 84 -3.11 -12.47 -40.15
CA GLU A 84 -3.58 -13.41 -41.17
C GLU A 84 -4.74 -12.83 -41.98
N GLU A 85 -5.70 -12.17 -41.30
CA GLU A 85 -6.79 -11.44 -41.95
C GLU A 85 -6.28 -10.30 -42.83
N ALA A 86 -5.34 -9.49 -42.33
CA ALA A 86 -4.73 -8.41 -43.09
C ALA A 86 -4.00 -8.95 -44.34
N ALA A 87 -3.20 -10.01 -44.19
CA ALA A 87 -2.52 -10.64 -45.32
C ALA A 87 -3.51 -11.21 -46.36
N ALA A 88 -4.64 -11.76 -45.92
CA ALA A 88 -5.69 -12.23 -46.82
C ALA A 88 -6.37 -11.08 -47.57
N ILE A 89 -6.59 -9.93 -46.92
CA ILE A 89 -7.13 -8.72 -47.55
C ILE A 89 -6.14 -8.16 -48.56
N ASP A 90 -4.86 -8.01 -48.19
CA ASP A 90 -3.80 -7.55 -49.10
C ASP A 90 -3.69 -8.44 -50.34
N GLY A 91 -3.82 -9.76 -50.16
CA GLY A 91 -3.88 -10.72 -51.27
C GLY A 91 -5.05 -10.44 -52.23
N LYS A 92 -6.26 -10.19 -51.70
CA LYS A 92 -7.44 -9.85 -52.49
C LYS A 92 -7.30 -8.48 -53.18
N CYS A 93 -6.73 -7.49 -52.49
CA CYS A 93 -6.43 -6.19 -53.08
C CYS A 93 -5.47 -6.36 -54.27
N GLY A 94 -4.41 -7.14 -54.12
CA GLY A 94 -3.46 -7.43 -55.20
C GLY A 94 -4.09 -8.17 -56.38
N THR A 95 -5.08 -9.04 -56.18
CA THR A 95 -5.80 -9.68 -57.31
C THR A 95 -6.70 -8.67 -58.02
N VAL A 96 -7.44 -7.85 -57.28
CA VAL A 96 -8.31 -6.81 -57.86
C VAL A 96 -7.49 -5.76 -58.62
N GLU A 97 -6.32 -5.36 -58.11
CA GLU A 97 -5.41 -4.44 -58.81
C GLU A 97 -4.92 -5.01 -60.15
N LYS A 98 -4.63 -6.32 -60.20
CA LYS A 98 -4.28 -6.99 -61.46
C LYS A 98 -5.44 -7.00 -62.45
N GLU A 99 -6.63 -7.38 -62.00
CA GLU A 99 -7.84 -7.37 -62.83
C GLU A 99 -8.15 -5.96 -63.37
N ILE A 100 -8.02 -4.92 -62.55
CA ILE A 100 -8.20 -3.52 -62.98
C ILE A 100 -7.18 -3.17 -64.08
N ASN A 101 -5.92 -3.58 -63.92
CA ASN A 101 -4.89 -3.32 -64.94
C ASN A 101 -5.18 -4.06 -66.25
N GLU A 102 -5.59 -5.32 -66.19
CA GLU A 102 -5.97 -6.11 -67.36
C GLU A 102 -7.15 -5.47 -68.09
N LEU A 103 -8.22 -5.12 -67.36
CA LEU A 103 -9.39 -4.42 -67.91
C LEU A 103 -9.04 -3.06 -68.51
N ASN A 104 -8.11 -2.32 -67.91
CA ASN A 104 -7.65 -1.03 -68.46
C ASN A 104 -6.90 -1.23 -69.79
N ILE A 105 -6.09 -2.27 -69.91
CA ILE A 105 -5.40 -2.63 -71.16
C ILE A 105 -6.42 -3.01 -72.24
N GLU A 106 -7.39 -3.87 -71.91
CA GLU A 106 -8.47 -4.25 -72.82
C GLU A 106 -9.31 -3.04 -73.25
N GLN A 107 -9.67 -2.17 -72.31
CA GLN A 107 -10.41 -0.94 -72.60
C GLN A 107 -9.63 -0.03 -73.56
N ALA A 108 -8.32 0.11 -73.38
CA ALA A 108 -7.48 0.90 -74.27
C ALA A 108 -7.43 0.29 -75.68
N ALA A 109 -7.32 -1.05 -75.79
CA ALA A 109 -7.35 -1.76 -77.07
C ALA A 109 -8.69 -1.57 -77.80
N LEU A 110 -9.82 -1.79 -77.11
CA LEU A 110 -11.17 -1.59 -77.66
C LEU A 110 -11.43 -0.15 -78.10
N ARG A 111 -10.92 0.84 -77.35
CA ARG A 111 -10.98 2.25 -77.77
C ARG A 111 -10.21 2.50 -79.06
N GLY A 112 -9.03 1.88 -79.22
CA GLY A 112 -8.24 1.94 -80.45
C GLY A 112 -9.01 1.33 -81.64
N GLU A 113 -9.62 0.17 -81.44
CA GLU A 113 -10.43 -0.51 -82.47
C GLU A 113 -11.70 0.29 -82.82
N ALA A 114 -12.40 0.84 -81.83
CA ALA A 114 -13.56 1.69 -82.08
C ALA A 114 -13.18 2.94 -82.91
N GLN A 115 -12.00 3.52 -82.66
CA GLN A 115 -11.50 4.64 -83.47
C GLN A 115 -11.14 4.21 -84.89
N SER A 116 -10.52 3.04 -85.10
CA SER A 116 -10.20 2.53 -86.43
C SER A 116 -11.45 2.20 -87.24
N LEU A 117 -12.44 1.54 -86.63
CA LEU A 117 -13.75 1.26 -87.24
C LEU A 117 -14.49 2.55 -87.59
N LYS A 118 -14.41 3.59 -86.75
CA LYS A 118 -15.01 4.89 -87.05
C LYS A 118 -14.35 5.56 -88.26
N LYS A 119 -13.01 5.48 -88.38
CA LYS A 119 -12.28 5.96 -89.56
C LYS A 119 -12.73 5.21 -90.82
N LEU A 120 -12.74 3.87 -90.77
CA LEU A 120 -13.18 3.02 -91.88
C LEU A 120 -14.63 3.31 -92.28
N SER A 121 -15.53 3.49 -91.32
CA SER A 121 -16.93 3.86 -91.58
C SER A 121 -17.05 5.19 -92.33
N ASN A 122 -16.24 6.19 -91.94
CA ASN A 122 -16.22 7.48 -92.63
C ASN A 122 -15.67 7.35 -94.06
N GLU A 123 -14.58 6.60 -94.25
CA GLU A 123 -14.03 6.31 -95.59
C GLU A 123 -15.03 5.58 -96.50
N LEU A 124 -15.74 4.58 -95.96
CA LEU A 124 -16.78 3.87 -96.71
C LEU A 124 -17.98 4.77 -97.05
N LYS A 125 -18.37 5.69 -96.16
CA LYS A 125 -19.41 6.69 -96.44
C LYS A 125 -19.00 7.63 -97.57
N GLU A 126 -17.74 8.05 -97.58
CA GLU A 126 -17.19 8.91 -98.63
C GLU A 126 -17.20 8.19 -99.99
N LYS A 127 -16.68 6.95 -100.05
CA LYS A 127 -16.76 6.08 -101.24
C LYS A 127 -18.20 5.81 -101.69
N LEU A 128 -19.12 5.61 -100.74
CA LEU A 128 -20.53 5.44 -101.06
C LEU A 128 -21.13 6.72 -101.68
N GLY A 129 -20.72 7.88 -101.19
CA GLY A 129 -21.06 9.17 -101.80
C GLY A 129 -20.56 9.29 -103.24
N GLU A 130 -19.29 8.97 -103.46
CA GLU A 130 -18.65 8.98 -104.79
C GLU A 130 -19.37 8.04 -105.77
N THR A 131 -19.61 6.79 -105.35
CA THR A 131 -20.31 5.78 -106.17
C THR A 131 -21.76 6.14 -106.45
N LYS A 132 -22.47 6.77 -105.52
CA LYS A 132 -23.83 7.29 -105.77
C LYS A 132 -23.84 8.39 -106.84
N ILE A 133 -22.86 9.31 -106.79
CA ILE A 133 -22.71 10.37 -107.79
C ILE A 133 -22.41 9.76 -109.16
N ALA A 134 -21.48 8.80 -109.22
CA ALA A 134 -21.15 8.06 -110.44
C ALA A 134 -22.37 7.29 -110.99
N HIS A 135 -23.13 6.63 -110.11
CA HIS A 135 -24.34 5.93 -110.52
C HIS A 135 -25.39 6.89 -111.09
N ALA A 136 -25.65 8.02 -110.42
CA ALA A 136 -26.58 9.02 -110.92
C ALA A 136 -26.18 9.56 -112.31
N THR A 137 -24.89 9.75 -112.57
CA THR A 137 -24.39 10.15 -113.89
C THR A 137 -24.59 9.05 -114.93
N THR A 138 -24.25 7.80 -114.62
CA THR A 138 -24.52 6.67 -115.54
C THR A 138 -26.01 6.46 -115.81
N VAL A 139 -26.89 6.67 -114.83
CA VAL A 139 -28.34 6.59 -115.01
C VAL A 139 -28.82 7.71 -115.93
N ALA A 140 -28.32 8.93 -115.78
CA ALA A 140 -28.64 10.03 -116.69
C ALA A 140 -28.17 9.75 -118.12
N GLU A 141 -27.00 9.12 -118.29
CA GLU A 141 -26.50 8.65 -119.59
C GLU A 141 -27.35 7.51 -120.16
N CYS A 142 -27.73 6.54 -119.33
CA CYS A 142 -28.65 5.47 -119.71
C CYS A 142 -30.00 6.03 -120.14
N GLN A 143 -30.58 7.00 -119.44
CA GLN A 143 -31.83 7.67 -119.84
C GLN A 143 -31.66 8.43 -121.17
N LYS A 144 -30.51 9.07 -121.39
CA LYS A 144 -30.16 9.71 -122.66
C LYS A 144 -30.08 8.68 -123.80
N LEU A 145 -29.49 7.49 -123.56
CA LEU A 145 -29.42 6.39 -124.54
C LEU A 145 -30.78 5.69 -124.72
N GLN A 146 -31.58 5.58 -123.66
CA GLN A 146 -32.93 5.01 -123.68
C GLN A 146 -33.90 5.90 -124.47
N SER A 147 -33.67 7.22 -124.49
CA SER A 147 -34.37 8.17 -125.38
C SER A 147 -34.00 8.02 -126.87
N GLN A 148 -32.96 7.25 -127.20
CA GLN A 148 -32.54 6.94 -128.57
C GLN A 148 -33.01 5.57 -129.06
N VAL A 149 -33.64 4.75 -128.21
CA VAL A 149 -34.08 3.39 -128.56
C VAL A 149 -35.57 3.26 -128.31
N VAL A 150 -36.36 3.65 -129.30
CA VAL A 150 -37.74 3.17 -129.44
C VAL A 150 -38.03 2.88 -130.91
N GLN A 151 -38.28 1.62 -131.23
CA GLN A 151 -39.12 1.24 -132.36
C GLN A 151 -40.19 0.24 -131.89
N SER A 152 -41.43 0.55 -132.28
CA SER A 152 -42.66 -0.25 -132.19
C SER A 152 -43.48 -0.16 -130.86
N PRO A 153 -44.45 0.78 -130.76
CA PRO A 153 -45.15 1.08 -129.50
C PRO A 153 -46.54 0.47 -129.31
N ASP A 154 -47.19 -0.14 -130.31
CA ASP A 154 -48.66 -0.21 -130.27
C ASP A 154 -49.28 -1.50 -129.71
N ARG A 155 -48.47 -2.52 -129.42
CA ARG A 155 -48.92 -3.71 -128.68
C ARG A 155 -48.52 -3.65 -127.20
N VAL A 156 -47.34 -3.09 -126.90
CA VAL A 156 -46.85 -2.82 -125.54
C VAL A 156 -47.70 -1.75 -124.84
N ARG A 157 -48.29 -0.78 -125.56
CA ARG A 157 -49.14 0.28 -124.97
C ARG A 157 -50.38 -0.23 -124.24
N ARG A 158 -50.97 -1.35 -124.68
CA ARG A 158 -52.19 -1.89 -124.06
C ARG A 158 -51.86 -2.72 -122.82
N ASP A 159 -50.86 -3.59 -122.91
CA ASP A 159 -50.36 -4.34 -121.75
C ASP A 159 -49.67 -3.41 -120.74
N MET A 160 -49.05 -2.32 -121.19
CA MET A 160 -48.53 -1.25 -120.32
C MET A 160 -49.65 -0.59 -119.53
N VAL A 161 -50.76 -0.19 -120.15
CA VAL A 161 -51.80 0.57 -119.42
C VAL A 161 -52.47 -0.29 -118.34
N GLU A 162 -52.67 -1.59 -118.61
CA GLU A 162 -53.17 -2.52 -117.58
C GLU A 162 -52.11 -2.85 -116.52
N SER A 163 -50.88 -3.16 -116.95
CA SER A 163 -49.77 -3.43 -116.03
C SER A 163 -49.42 -2.20 -115.18
N GLN A 164 -49.56 -0.99 -115.71
CA GLN A 164 -49.30 0.29 -115.03
C GLN A 164 -50.41 0.64 -114.03
N ARG A 165 -51.67 0.30 -114.31
CA ARG A 165 -52.74 0.40 -113.29
C ARG A 165 -52.56 -0.61 -112.15
N ALA A 166 -52.20 -1.85 -112.47
CA ALA A 166 -51.88 -2.86 -111.45
C ALA A 166 -50.65 -2.43 -110.63
N LEU A 167 -49.61 -1.89 -111.28
CA LEU A 167 -48.43 -1.35 -110.61
C LEU A 167 -48.78 -0.15 -109.72
N GLU A 168 -49.65 0.75 -110.17
CA GLU A 168 -50.06 1.93 -109.40
C GLU A 168 -50.88 1.55 -108.17
N GLN A 169 -51.70 0.51 -108.25
CA GLN A 169 -52.43 -0.01 -107.09
C GLN A 169 -51.50 -0.73 -106.11
N GLU A 170 -50.65 -1.64 -106.60
CA GLU A 170 -49.66 -2.34 -105.76
C GLU A 170 -48.66 -1.36 -105.13
N ARG A 171 -48.29 -0.30 -105.86
CA ARG A 171 -47.45 0.78 -105.35
C ARG A 171 -48.14 1.58 -104.25
N ARG A 172 -49.43 1.91 -104.37
CA ARG A 172 -50.17 2.58 -103.30
C ARG A 172 -50.34 1.70 -102.06
N GLU A 173 -50.58 0.41 -102.27
CA GLU A 173 -50.65 -0.57 -101.17
C GLU A 173 -49.28 -0.73 -100.50
N GLY A 174 -48.20 -0.78 -101.28
CA GLY A 174 -46.81 -0.79 -100.80
C GLY A 174 -46.43 0.47 -100.04
N GLU A 175 -46.75 1.65 -100.55
CA GLU A 175 -46.51 2.95 -99.89
C GLU A 175 -47.27 3.03 -98.55
N ASN A 176 -48.53 2.59 -98.49
CA ASN A 176 -49.29 2.54 -97.23
C ASN A 176 -48.69 1.57 -96.21
N ILE A 177 -48.24 0.39 -96.65
CA ILE A 177 -47.57 -0.57 -95.77
C ILE A 177 -46.23 -0.01 -95.29
N GLU A 178 -45.45 0.62 -96.17
CA GLU A 178 -44.16 1.22 -95.85
C GLU A 178 -44.31 2.36 -94.84
N GLU A 179 -45.28 3.26 -95.04
CA GLU A 179 -45.63 4.30 -94.05
C GLU A 179 -46.03 3.69 -92.70
N GLY A 180 -46.84 2.62 -92.71
CA GLY A 180 -47.24 1.88 -91.51
C GLY A 180 -46.05 1.24 -90.77
N THR A 181 -45.12 0.62 -91.50
CA THR A 181 -43.92 0.01 -90.91
C THR A 181 -42.96 1.06 -90.35
N VAL A 182 -42.76 2.18 -91.04
CA VAL A 182 -41.93 3.30 -90.56
C VAL A 182 -42.53 3.91 -89.29
N ALA A 183 -43.86 4.07 -89.23
CA ALA A 183 -44.55 4.53 -88.02
C ALA A 183 -44.38 3.55 -86.85
N ALA A 184 -44.53 2.24 -87.10
CA ALA A 184 -44.34 1.19 -86.09
C ALA A 184 -42.89 1.14 -85.57
N ILE A 185 -41.88 1.30 -86.43
CA ILE A 185 -40.47 1.35 -86.04
C ILE A 185 -40.20 2.56 -85.15
N LYS A 186 -40.74 3.74 -85.50
CA LYS A 186 -40.62 4.95 -84.66
C LYS A 186 -41.27 4.74 -83.30
N ALA A 187 -42.47 4.17 -83.26
CA ALA A 187 -43.18 3.87 -82.01
C ALA A 187 -42.41 2.84 -81.14
N SER A 188 -41.87 1.80 -81.75
CA SER A 188 -41.04 0.79 -81.09
C SER A 188 -39.78 1.41 -80.46
N LYS A 189 -39.11 2.33 -81.16
CA LYS A 189 -37.94 3.03 -80.64
C LYS A 189 -38.28 3.87 -79.40
N VAL A 190 -39.38 4.63 -79.45
CA VAL A 190 -39.86 5.41 -78.29
C VAL A 190 -40.20 4.51 -77.11
N LEU A 191 -40.85 3.37 -77.35
CA LEU A 191 -41.13 2.37 -76.31
C LEU A 191 -39.86 1.77 -75.71
N MET A 192 -38.83 1.51 -76.52
CA MET A 192 -37.54 0.99 -76.04
C MET A 192 -36.81 2.01 -75.16
N GLU A 193 -36.82 3.29 -75.55
CA GLU A 193 -36.28 4.38 -74.72
C GLU A 193 -37.07 4.55 -73.41
N ALA A 194 -38.41 4.45 -73.47
CA ALA A 194 -39.26 4.49 -72.27
C ALA A 194 -38.97 3.31 -71.33
N LYS A 195 -38.83 2.08 -71.87
CA LYS A 195 -38.46 0.89 -71.10
C LYS A 195 -37.13 1.07 -70.38
N SER A 196 -36.09 1.55 -71.09
CA SER A 196 -34.77 1.80 -70.49
C SER A 196 -34.84 2.83 -69.36
N ARG A 197 -35.66 3.88 -69.49
CA ARG A 197 -35.88 4.86 -68.41
C ARG A 197 -36.60 4.25 -67.20
N VAL A 198 -37.56 3.36 -67.42
CA VAL A 198 -38.26 2.65 -66.34
C VAL A 198 -37.30 1.72 -65.60
N GLU A 199 -36.45 0.97 -66.31
CA GLU A 199 -35.43 0.10 -65.70
C GLU A 199 -34.41 0.92 -64.87
N ALA A 200 -33.98 2.08 -65.37
CA ALA A 200 -33.14 3.00 -64.62
C ALA A 200 -33.84 3.57 -63.36
N ALA A 201 -35.15 3.83 -63.43
CA ALA A 201 -35.91 4.29 -62.28
C ALA A 201 -36.09 3.18 -61.22
N VAL A 202 -36.33 1.94 -61.63
CA VAL A 202 -36.45 0.79 -60.71
C VAL A 202 -35.15 0.56 -59.94
N THR A 203 -34.02 0.52 -60.64
CA THR A 203 -32.70 0.37 -60.01
C THR A 203 -32.39 1.50 -59.02
N ALA A 204 -32.79 2.75 -59.34
CA ALA A 204 -32.65 3.86 -58.41
C ALA A 204 -33.54 3.72 -57.16
N CYS A 205 -34.78 3.22 -57.31
CA CYS A 205 -35.67 2.94 -56.18
C CYS A 205 -35.10 1.84 -55.27
N GLU A 206 -34.58 0.75 -55.83
CA GLU A 206 -33.95 -0.34 -55.07
C GLU A 206 -32.76 0.15 -54.24
N GLU A 207 -31.92 1.03 -54.81
CA GLU A 207 -30.80 1.62 -54.07
C GLU A 207 -31.28 2.54 -52.94
N ILE A 208 -32.32 3.34 -53.16
CA ILE A 208 -32.93 4.17 -52.11
C ILE A 208 -33.49 3.31 -50.98
N GLU A 209 -34.16 2.20 -51.29
CA GLU A 209 -34.66 1.26 -50.27
C GLU A 209 -33.52 0.66 -49.45
N ARG A 210 -32.43 0.24 -50.10
CA ARG A 210 -31.22 -0.26 -49.43
C ARG A 210 -30.59 0.78 -48.52
N MET A 211 -30.46 2.02 -49.00
CA MET A 211 -29.96 3.15 -48.19
C MET A 211 -30.89 3.45 -47.00
N THR A 212 -32.20 3.36 -47.19
CA THR A 212 -33.17 3.60 -46.11
C THR A 212 -33.11 2.51 -45.03
N SER A 213 -32.92 1.25 -45.42
CA SER A 213 -32.72 0.14 -44.48
C SER A 213 -31.45 0.34 -43.65
N THR A 214 -30.31 0.61 -44.30
CA THR A 214 -29.05 0.86 -43.58
C THR A 214 -29.12 2.09 -42.68
N TRP A 215 -29.79 3.16 -43.10
CA TRP A 215 -30.04 4.31 -42.24
C TRP A 215 -30.89 3.93 -41.01
N HIS A 216 -31.93 3.12 -41.18
CA HIS A 216 -32.74 2.63 -40.06
C HIS A 216 -31.90 1.85 -39.04
N ASP A 217 -31.07 0.93 -39.52
CA ASP A 217 -30.19 0.12 -38.67
C ASP A 217 -29.21 1.01 -37.88
N THR A 218 -28.56 1.96 -38.54
CA THR A 218 -27.66 2.91 -37.86
C THR A 218 -28.39 3.78 -36.82
N VAL A 219 -29.64 4.16 -37.06
CA VAL A 219 -30.45 4.92 -36.08
C VAL A 219 -30.76 4.07 -34.85
N VAL A 220 -31.06 2.79 -35.03
CA VAL A 220 -31.28 1.84 -33.92
C VAL A 220 -29.98 1.66 -33.11
N GLU A 221 -28.85 1.46 -33.78
CA GLU A 221 -27.54 1.36 -33.13
C GLU A 221 -27.18 2.63 -32.34
N ILE A 222 -27.40 3.82 -32.92
CA ILE A 222 -27.17 5.09 -32.23
C ILE A 222 -28.04 5.20 -30.98
N LYS A 223 -29.31 4.79 -31.03
CA LYS A 223 -30.19 4.79 -29.86
C LYS A 223 -29.69 3.83 -28.77
N ALA A 224 -29.26 2.63 -29.15
CA ALA A 224 -28.69 1.65 -28.23
C ALA A 224 -27.41 2.19 -27.56
N LYS A 225 -26.49 2.77 -28.35
CA LYS A 225 -25.25 3.38 -27.84
C LYS A 225 -25.51 4.59 -26.95
N LYS A 226 -26.52 5.41 -27.24
CA LYS A 226 -26.92 6.52 -26.36
C LYS A 226 -27.41 6.03 -24.99
N LEU A 227 -28.16 4.93 -24.95
CA LEU A 227 -28.59 4.33 -23.68
C LEU A 227 -27.41 3.76 -22.88
N GLU A 228 -26.47 3.10 -23.56
CA GLU A 228 -25.23 2.58 -22.96
C GLU A 228 -24.36 3.71 -22.37
N VAL A 229 -24.19 4.81 -23.11
CA VAL A 229 -23.48 6.02 -22.63
C VAL A 229 -24.20 6.65 -21.44
N ALA A 230 -25.54 6.71 -21.46
CA ALA A 230 -26.30 7.24 -20.33
C ALA A 230 -26.17 6.37 -19.06
N ALA A 231 -26.12 5.04 -19.22
CA ALA A 231 -25.90 4.12 -18.10
C ALA A 231 -24.49 4.28 -17.51
N THR A 232 -23.45 4.26 -18.35
CA THR A 232 -22.05 4.43 -17.91
C THR A 232 -21.80 5.80 -17.27
N ASN A 233 -22.45 6.86 -17.76
CA ASN A 233 -22.40 8.18 -17.13
C ASN A 233 -23.05 8.21 -15.74
N ARG A 234 -24.14 7.47 -15.52
CA ARG A 234 -24.75 7.36 -14.18
C ARG A 234 -23.84 6.58 -13.23
N ASP A 235 -23.26 5.47 -13.68
CA ASP A 235 -22.36 4.66 -12.86
C ASP A 235 -21.07 5.41 -12.50
N SER A 236 -20.51 6.19 -13.42
CA SER A 236 -19.34 7.03 -13.16
C SER A 236 -19.68 8.20 -12.21
N ALA A 237 -20.87 8.81 -12.33
CA ALA A 237 -21.33 9.82 -11.38
C ALA A 237 -21.49 9.24 -9.96
N ALA A 238 -22.07 8.05 -9.82
CA ALA A 238 -22.19 7.37 -8.53
C ALA A 238 -20.82 7.09 -7.89
N LYS A 239 -19.85 6.58 -8.68
CA LYS A 239 -18.47 6.35 -8.21
C LYS A 239 -17.76 7.63 -7.78
N LEU A 240 -18.02 8.76 -8.46
CA LEU A 240 -17.46 10.07 -8.06
C LEU A 240 -18.05 10.56 -6.73
N GLU A 241 -19.34 10.35 -6.52
CA GLU A 241 -20.00 10.70 -5.25
C GLU A 241 -19.48 9.83 -4.09
N ASP A 242 -19.33 8.53 -4.31
CA ASP A 242 -18.70 7.62 -3.34
C ASP A 242 -17.26 8.05 -3.03
N GLY A 243 -16.48 8.38 -4.06
CA GLY A 243 -15.12 8.91 -3.91
C GLY A 243 -15.07 10.19 -3.06
N ALA A 244 -15.98 11.14 -3.31
CA ALA A 244 -16.10 12.35 -2.51
C ALA A 244 -16.48 12.06 -1.04
N ASN A 245 -17.33 11.06 -0.81
CA ASN A 245 -17.71 10.62 0.54
C ASN A 245 -16.53 9.99 1.29
N TYR A 246 -15.71 9.16 0.63
CA TYR A 246 -14.49 8.60 1.21
C TYR A 246 -13.47 9.67 1.58
N GLU A 247 -13.24 10.67 0.71
CA GLU A 247 -12.29 11.74 1.00
C GLU A 247 -12.74 12.59 2.20
N ARG A 248 -14.04 12.88 2.32
CA ARG A 248 -14.61 13.54 3.52
C ARG A 248 -14.46 12.70 4.78
N GLN A 249 -14.55 11.37 4.69
CA GLN A 249 -14.32 10.48 5.85
C GLN A 249 -12.85 10.47 6.24
N LYS A 250 -11.95 10.37 5.27
CA LYS A 250 -10.50 10.43 5.48
C LYS A 250 -10.08 11.72 6.17
N LEU A 251 -10.52 12.87 5.68
CA LEU A 251 -10.25 14.18 6.32
C LEU A 251 -10.70 14.22 7.78
N ARG A 252 -11.89 13.71 8.10
CA ARG A 252 -12.40 13.63 9.48
C ARG A 252 -11.53 12.74 10.38
N LEU A 253 -11.05 11.61 9.85
CA LEU A 253 -10.17 10.70 10.59
C LEU A 253 -8.78 11.31 10.80
N GLU A 254 -8.22 11.98 9.79
CA GLU A 254 -6.95 12.69 9.87
C GLU A 254 -6.99 13.81 10.90
N GLU A 255 -8.07 14.60 10.93
CA GLU A 255 -8.25 15.67 11.92
C GLU A 255 -8.39 15.10 13.34
N ARG A 256 -9.17 14.03 13.51
CA ARG A 256 -9.26 13.32 14.80
C ARG A 256 -7.91 12.79 15.26
N LEU A 257 -7.13 12.23 14.35
CA LEU A 257 -5.79 11.72 14.64
C LEU A 257 -4.83 12.85 15.03
N ARG A 258 -4.92 14.01 14.37
CA ARG A 258 -4.17 15.23 14.72
C ARG A 258 -4.51 15.72 16.13
N GLN A 259 -5.81 15.77 16.47
CA GLN A 259 -6.26 16.14 17.81
C GLN A 259 -5.76 15.18 18.88
N LEU A 260 -5.82 13.87 18.63
CA LEU A 260 -5.31 12.85 19.55
C LEU A 260 -3.79 12.96 19.75
N ARG A 261 -3.02 13.23 18.69
CA ARG A 261 -1.57 13.46 18.78
C ARG A 261 -1.26 14.70 19.61
N SER A 262 -1.89 15.83 19.32
CA SER A 262 -1.71 17.07 20.08
C SER A 262 -2.09 16.91 21.56
N ALA A 263 -3.19 16.22 21.85
CA ALA A 263 -3.58 15.92 23.23
C ALA A 263 -2.58 14.98 23.92
N GLY A 264 -2.02 14.01 23.19
CA GLY A 264 -0.97 13.12 23.68
C GLY A 264 0.32 13.87 24.00
N GLU A 265 0.77 14.75 23.11
CA GLU A 265 1.95 15.61 23.31
C GLU A 265 1.77 16.54 24.52
N ALA A 266 0.61 17.18 24.65
CA ALA A 266 0.30 18.03 25.80
C ALA A 266 0.33 17.25 27.12
N ARG A 267 -0.24 16.03 27.16
CA ARG A 267 -0.18 15.16 28.34
C ARG A 267 1.23 14.69 28.66
N MET A 268 2.04 14.42 27.65
CA MET A 268 3.44 14.03 27.85
C MET A 268 4.27 15.19 28.40
N GLN A 269 4.04 16.41 27.90
CA GLN A 269 4.68 17.63 28.43
C GLN A 269 4.30 17.86 29.90
N THR A 270 3.01 17.83 30.24
CA THR A 270 2.57 18.03 31.64
C THR A 270 3.09 16.93 32.57
N ALA A 271 3.13 15.66 32.11
CA ALA A 271 3.71 14.57 32.89
C ALA A 271 5.23 14.74 33.08
N SER A 272 5.95 15.19 32.05
CA SER A 272 7.39 15.47 32.12
C SER A 272 7.70 16.62 33.08
N GLU A 273 6.92 17.70 33.02
CA GLU A 273 7.04 18.84 33.95
C GLU A 273 6.76 18.42 35.39
N ALA A 274 5.70 17.64 35.62
CA ALA A 274 5.39 17.11 36.95
C ALA A 274 6.52 16.19 37.47
N LEU A 275 7.10 15.35 36.60
CA LEU A 275 8.23 14.51 36.96
C LEU A 275 9.47 15.34 37.29
N SER A 276 9.77 16.38 36.52
CA SER A 276 10.87 17.31 36.82
C SER A 276 10.67 18.02 38.16
N GLN A 277 9.46 18.52 38.43
CA GLN A 277 9.13 19.17 39.71
C GLN A 277 9.27 18.21 40.90
N THR A 278 8.73 17.00 40.79
CA THR A 278 8.87 15.98 41.84
C THR A 278 10.33 15.58 42.06
N HIS A 279 11.14 15.48 40.99
CA HIS A 279 12.56 15.23 41.10
C HIS A 279 13.29 16.35 41.87
N LEU A 280 12.98 17.62 41.58
CA LEU A 280 13.55 18.75 42.31
C LEU A 280 13.18 18.73 43.80
N VAL A 281 11.92 18.44 44.12
CA VAL A 281 11.48 18.31 45.52
C VAL A 281 12.20 17.16 46.22
N LEU A 282 12.38 16.00 45.56
CA LEU A 282 13.13 14.88 46.13
C LEU A 282 14.59 15.25 46.40
N LEU A 283 15.25 15.99 45.50
CA LEU A 283 16.62 16.45 45.71
C LEU A 283 16.72 17.39 46.92
N ASP A 284 15.81 18.35 47.06
CA ASP A 284 15.74 19.25 48.22
C ASP A 284 15.50 18.48 49.53
N GLN A 285 14.61 17.49 49.52
CA GLN A 285 14.38 16.62 50.68
C GLN A 285 15.61 15.78 51.02
N HIS A 286 16.32 15.24 50.02
CA HIS A 286 17.57 14.52 50.24
C HIS A 286 18.65 15.41 50.86
N GLN A 287 18.76 16.67 50.43
CA GLN A 287 19.68 17.65 51.02
C GLN A 287 19.31 17.93 52.48
N LYS A 288 18.04 18.23 52.76
CA LYS A 288 17.55 18.45 54.14
C LYS A 288 17.80 17.26 55.06
N CYS A 289 17.50 16.04 54.60
CA CYS A 289 17.80 14.83 55.38
C CYS A 289 19.30 14.67 55.65
N ARG A 290 20.15 15.02 54.69
CA ARG A 290 21.61 14.99 54.86
C ARG A 290 22.07 16.01 55.91
N ASP A 291 21.54 17.23 55.85
CA ASP A 291 21.89 18.29 56.80
C ASP A 291 21.45 17.93 58.22
N VAL A 292 20.20 17.47 58.38
CA VAL A 292 19.68 17.00 59.68
C VAL A 292 20.50 15.83 60.22
N ASN A 293 20.90 14.88 59.38
CA ASN A 293 21.77 13.78 59.81
C ASN A 293 23.14 14.30 60.28
N MET A 294 23.73 15.28 59.59
CA MET A 294 25.00 15.89 60.01
C MET A 294 24.87 16.64 61.34
N GLU A 295 23.76 17.35 61.56
CA GLU A 295 23.45 17.99 62.84
C GLU A 295 23.27 16.97 63.96
N LEU A 296 22.57 15.86 63.69
CA LEU A 296 22.38 14.78 64.64
C LEU A 296 23.70 14.11 65.01
N GLU A 297 24.58 13.85 64.05
CA GLU A 297 25.93 13.33 64.28
C GLU A 297 26.76 14.27 65.15
N ASN A 298 26.74 15.58 64.87
CA ASN A 298 27.42 16.59 65.68
C ASN A 298 26.87 16.66 67.11
N SER A 299 25.55 16.66 67.27
CA SER A 299 24.88 16.66 68.58
C SER A 299 25.21 15.39 69.38
N ASN A 300 25.21 14.23 68.72
CA ASN A 300 25.62 12.95 69.32
C ASN A 300 27.08 12.99 69.78
N ARG A 301 27.99 13.58 68.99
CA ARG A 301 29.39 13.77 69.37
C ARG A 301 29.52 14.64 70.63
N VAL A 302 28.84 15.80 70.65
CA VAL A 302 28.84 16.68 71.83
C VAL A 302 28.26 15.97 73.06
N ALA A 303 27.17 15.21 72.91
CA ALA A 303 26.59 14.44 73.99
C ALA A 303 27.55 13.35 74.50
N GLN A 304 28.32 12.72 73.61
CA GLN A 304 29.35 11.75 73.97
C GLN A 304 30.52 12.40 74.72
N ASP A 305 30.99 13.57 74.27
CA ASP A 305 32.03 14.34 74.94
C ASP A 305 31.58 14.80 76.33
N MET A 306 30.35 15.30 76.46
CA MET A 306 29.75 15.66 77.76
C MET A 306 29.64 14.46 78.69
N LYS A 307 29.20 13.29 78.18
CA LYS A 307 29.19 12.04 78.97
C LYS A 307 30.58 11.65 79.44
N GLY A 308 31.60 11.78 78.58
CA GLY A 308 33.00 11.57 78.92
C GLY A 308 33.47 12.51 80.03
N SER A 309 33.22 13.83 79.89
CA SER A 309 33.57 14.84 80.88
C SER A 309 32.88 14.62 82.24
N ILE A 310 31.59 14.22 82.24
CA ILE A 310 30.87 13.86 83.47
C ILE A 310 31.50 12.62 84.11
N ALA A 311 31.85 11.60 83.34
CA ALA A 311 32.50 10.40 83.84
C ALA A 311 33.87 10.72 84.46
N GLU A 312 34.67 11.56 83.80
CA GLU A 312 35.96 12.04 84.30
C GLU A 312 35.79 12.84 85.60
N LYS A 313 34.89 13.84 85.65
CA LYS A 313 34.62 14.61 86.87
C LYS A 313 34.11 13.72 88.01
N ARG A 314 33.27 12.73 87.72
CA ARG A 314 32.81 11.75 88.73
C ARG A 314 33.97 10.91 89.25
N ALA A 315 34.88 10.47 88.37
CA ALA A 315 36.07 9.73 88.76
C ALA A 315 37.02 10.60 89.61
N SER A 316 37.30 11.83 89.21
CA SER A 316 38.11 12.78 89.99
C SER A 316 37.48 13.09 91.34
N HIS A 317 36.16 13.28 91.40
CA HIS A 317 35.44 13.50 92.65
C HIS A 317 35.55 12.28 93.57
N LYS A 318 35.42 11.06 93.02
CA LYS A 318 35.61 9.82 93.78
C LYS A 318 37.02 9.75 94.38
N VAL A 319 38.05 10.02 93.59
CA VAL A 319 39.45 10.07 94.07
C VAL A 319 39.61 11.10 95.19
N ARG A 320 39.09 12.33 95.02
CA ARG A 320 39.13 13.35 96.08
C ARG A 320 38.38 12.93 97.34
N MET A 321 37.23 12.29 97.21
CA MET A 321 36.47 11.76 98.36
C MET A 321 37.25 10.67 99.08
N ASP A 322 37.88 9.75 98.34
CA ASP A 322 38.73 8.70 98.90
C ASP A 322 39.96 9.30 99.63
N ASP A 323 40.55 10.36 99.09
CA ASP A 323 41.65 11.09 99.75
C ASP A 323 41.17 11.84 100.99
N MET A 324 40.00 12.49 100.93
CA MET A 324 39.40 13.18 102.08
C MET A 324 39.10 12.18 103.21
N ILE A 325 38.53 11.01 102.89
CA ILE A 325 38.31 9.92 103.85
C ILE A 325 39.65 9.45 104.44
N ARG A 326 40.70 9.31 103.63
CA ARG A 326 42.04 8.97 104.13
C ARG A 326 42.60 10.04 105.08
N THR A 327 42.45 11.32 104.77
CA THR A 327 42.89 12.40 105.67
C THR A 327 42.07 12.46 106.96
N TRP A 328 40.76 12.21 106.89
CA TRP A 328 39.90 12.10 108.07
C TRP A 328 40.33 10.95 108.97
N ARG A 329 40.55 9.76 108.41
CA ARG A 329 41.08 8.61 109.18
C ARG A 329 42.45 8.89 109.78
N ARG A 330 43.31 9.64 109.08
CA ARG A 330 44.61 10.04 109.61
C ARG A 330 44.45 11.03 110.78
N LEU A 331 43.55 12.00 110.67
CA LEU A 331 43.23 12.92 111.76
C LEU A 331 42.63 12.18 112.96
N GLU A 332 41.70 11.26 112.71
CA GLU A 332 41.13 10.37 113.72
C GLU A 332 42.22 9.58 114.45
N ALA A 333 43.13 8.92 113.73
CA ALA A 333 44.27 8.23 114.32
C ALA A 333 45.23 9.16 115.09
N VAL A 334 45.41 10.41 114.65
CA VAL A 334 46.21 11.40 115.38
C VAL A 334 45.51 11.83 116.67
N VAL A 335 44.19 12.07 116.62
CA VAL A 335 43.37 12.40 117.80
C VAL A 335 43.36 11.23 118.77
N GLU A 336 43.17 10.00 118.30
CA GLU A 336 43.30 8.77 119.10
C GLU A 336 44.69 8.68 119.74
N SER A 337 45.77 8.86 118.98
CA SER A 337 47.13 8.85 119.54
C SER A 337 47.40 9.97 120.55
N HIS A 338 46.72 11.12 120.40
CA HIS A 338 46.78 12.23 121.34
C HIS A 338 45.97 11.90 122.59
N HIS A 339 44.82 11.26 122.45
CA HIS A 339 43.98 10.81 123.55
C HIS A 339 44.67 9.69 124.34
N GLU A 340 45.31 8.74 123.67
CA GLU A 340 46.16 7.72 124.28
C GLU A 340 47.36 8.34 125.00
N ARG A 341 48.06 9.30 124.39
CA ARG A 341 49.13 10.05 125.09
C ARG A 341 48.63 10.84 126.29
N LEU A 342 47.43 11.40 126.21
CA LEU A 342 46.83 12.16 127.31
C LEU A 342 46.41 11.22 128.44
N LEU A 343 45.80 10.08 128.12
CA LEU A 343 45.51 9.00 129.07
C LEU A 343 46.80 8.45 129.69
N GLN A 344 47.86 8.24 128.91
CA GLN A 344 49.16 7.81 129.41
C GLN A 344 49.76 8.86 130.36
N SER A 345 49.69 10.15 130.01
CA SER A 345 50.13 11.24 130.89
C SER A 345 49.28 11.40 132.16
N MET A 346 48.01 11.00 132.12
CA MET A 346 47.13 10.95 133.29
C MET A 346 47.44 9.75 134.19
N VAL A 347 47.77 8.59 133.61
CA VAL A 347 48.26 7.41 134.34
C VAL A 347 49.63 7.68 134.97
N ASP A 348 50.53 8.36 134.27
CA ASP A 348 51.84 8.78 134.80
C ASP A 348 51.68 9.84 135.91
N ALA A 349 50.67 10.71 135.83
CA ALA A 349 50.32 11.67 136.88
C ALA A 349 49.65 11.01 138.11
N GLU A 350 48.91 9.92 137.95
CA GLU A 350 48.34 9.13 139.06
C GLU A 350 49.42 8.29 139.77
N GLN A 351 50.40 7.75 139.03
CA GLN A 351 51.54 7.03 139.62
C GLN A 351 52.52 7.99 140.32
N SER A 352 52.65 9.23 139.85
CA SER A 352 53.45 10.27 140.52
C SER A 352 52.76 10.90 141.74
N ASN A 353 51.43 10.78 141.90
CA ASN A 353 50.70 11.32 143.05
C ASN A 353 50.50 10.33 144.20
N GLN A 354 50.70 9.02 143.98
CA GLN A 354 50.69 8.02 145.06
C GLN A 354 52.06 7.82 145.74
N SER A 355 53.15 8.36 145.19
CA SER A 355 54.51 8.30 145.80
C SER A 355 54.91 9.55 146.58
N ILE A 356 54.02 10.55 146.72
CA ILE A 356 54.34 11.86 147.33
C ILE A 356 53.57 12.12 148.66
N ILE A 357 52.66 11.23 149.10
CA ILE A 357 51.85 11.41 150.33
C ILE A 357 52.28 10.52 151.51
N ALA A 358 53.32 9.71 151.37
CA ALA A 358 53.98 9.03 152.48
C ALA A 358 55.46 9.44 152.52
N ASP A 359 55.91 9.93 153.68
CA ASP A 359 57.32 10.11 154.11
C ASP A 359 57.91 11.53 154.11
N LEU A 360 57.34 12.39 154.95
CA LEU A 360 58.10 13.31 155.79
C LEU A 360 57.55 13.30 157.23
N ASP A 361 57.82 12.21 157.98
CA ASP A 361 58.23 12.32 159.39
C ASP A 361 58.98 11.05 159.88
N ASN A 362 60.28 11.26 160.14
CA ASN A 362 61.22 10.50 160.96
C ASN A 362 61.73 9.11 160.53
N HIS A 363 62.91 9.13 159.86
CA HIS A 363 64.22 8.56 160.30
C HIS A 363 64.28 7.13 160.90
N PRO A 364 65.45 6.45 160.86
CA PRO A 364 66.37 6.12 159.75
C PRO A 364 66.84 4.63 159.79
N GLN A 365 67.57 4.15 158.77
CA GLN A 365 68.89 3.47 158.90
C GLN A 365 69.29 2.68 157.64
N ASN A 366 70.59 2.83 157.26
CA ASN A 366 71.54 1.84 156.70
C ASN A 366 71.12 0.91 155.55
N ASP A 367 71.95 0.56 154.58
CA ASP A 367 73.40 0.52 154.45
C ASP A 367 73.72 0.16 152.98
N LYS A 368 74.86 0.66 152.48
CA LYS A 368 75.86 -0.03 151.64
C LYS A 368 75.52 -0.48 150.20
N GLU A 369 76.35 -0.02 149.25
CA GLU A 369 77.34 -0.82 148.47
C GLU A 369 76.66 -1.84 147.53
N ASN A 370 76.93 -1.93 146.24
CA ASN A 370 78.18 -1.87 145.48
C ASN A 370 77.75 -1.87 143.99
N LYS A 371 78.45 -1.21 143.05
CA LYS A 371 79.41 -1.85 142.12
C LYS A 371 78.89 -3.15 141.46
N ASP A 372 79.02 -3.41 140.18
CA ASP A 372 79.94 -2.91 139.14
C ASP A 372 79.45 -3.58 137.84
N SER A 373 79.97 -3.12 136.70
CA SER A 373 80.16 -3.91 135.45
C SER A 373 78.88 -4.36 134.72
N HIS A 374 78.87 -4.62 133.43
CA HIS A 374 79.75 -4.44 132.28
C HIS A 374 78.85 -4.80 131.07
N ASP A 375 79.17 -4.22 129.92
CA ASP A 375 79.08 -4.82 128.58
C ASP A 375 77.76 -5.43 128.05
N GLY A 376 77.45 -5.01 126.83
CA GLY A 376 77.13 -5.98 125.79
C GLY A 376 76.01 -5.57 124.85
N LEU A 377 76.44 -5.02 123.70
CA LEU A 377 75.81 -5.06 122.35
C LEU A 377 74.44 -4.41 122.14
#